data_AF-A0A8T3KK15-F1
#
_entry.id   AF-A0A8T3KK15-F1
#
_cell.length_a   1.000
_cell.length_b   1.000
_cell.length_c   1.000
_cell.angle_alpha   90.00
_cell.angle_beta   90.00
_cell.angle_gamma   90.00
#
_symmetry.space_group_name_H-M   'P 1'
#
loop_
_entity.id
_entity.type
_entity.pdbx_description
1 polymer ?
#
loop_
_entity_poly.entity_id
_entity_poly.type
_entity_poly.pdbx_seq_one_letter_code
_entity_poly.pdbx_strand_id
1 'polypeptide(L)'
;MAPSGDNMDITRNIKLIEWLKCELLSGVASFNQLLYKGKQGSHEALTDVIASIILVSYLLARRLGITFASVDLKIQNKIKLGITEEHEIEKRYGDLSELSAYMNRNRK
;
A
#
# COMPACT_ATOMS: atom_id res chain seq x y z
N MET A 1 29.95 25.30 10.15
CA MET A 1 30.37 23.99 9.62
C MET A 1 29.27 23.46 8.72
N ALA A 2 29.56 23.18 7.45
CA ALA A 2 28.59 22.49 6.58
C ALA A 2 28.35 21.07 7.13
N PRO A 3 27.12 20.54 7.06
CA PRO A 3 26.85 19.18 7.50
C PRO A 3 27.65 18.17 6.68
N SER A 4 28.21 17.16 7.34
CA SER A 4 28.88 16.01 6.72
C SER A 4 27.95 15.33 5.71
N GLY A 5 28.48 14.71 4.65
CA GLY A 5 27.67 14.04 3.60
C GLY A 5 26.63 13.07 4.15
N ASP A 6 27.00 12.33 5.20
CA ASP A 6 26.12 11.37 5.90
C ASP A 6 24.90 12.05 6.57
N ASN A 7 25.09 13.23 7.16
CA ASN A 7 24.00 14.00 7.78
C ASN A 7 23.05 14.62 6.73
N MET A 8 23.58 14.96 5.55
CA MET A 8 22.75 15.40 4.41
C MET A 8 21.88 14.27 3.85
N ASP A 9 22.42 13.05 3.75
CA ASP A 9 21.66 11.89 3.26
C ASP A 9 20.54 11.48 4.23
N ILE A 10 20.80 11.52 5.54
CA ILE A 10 19.78 11.31 6.58
C ILE A 10 18.67 12.37 6.47
N THR A 11 19.04 13.65 6.38
CA THR A 11 18.07 14.76 6.26
C THR A 11 17.22 14.63 4.99
N ARG A 12 17.82 14.22 3.87
CA ARG A 12 17.11 13.98 2.61
C ARG A 12 16.15 12.80 2.72
N ASN A 13 16.54 11.73 3.41
CA ASN A 13 15.66 10.58 3.62
C ASN A 13 14.45 10.94 4.49
N ILE A 14 14.65 11.73 5.55
CA ILE A 14 13.55 12.21 6.41
C ILE A 14 12.56 13.05 5.60
N LYS A 15 13.05 14.03 4.82
CA LYS A 15 12.18 14.86 3.97
C LYS A 15 11.36 14.02 2.98
N LEU A 16 11.98 13.00 2.41
CA LEU A 16 11.29 12.09 1.49
C LEU A 16 10.23 11.24 2.20
N ILE A 17 10.51 10.77 3.42
CA ILE A 17 9.53 10.05 4.25
C ILE A 17 8.32 10.94 4.54
N GLU A 18 8.55 12.18 4.97
CA GLU A 18 7.45 13.11 5.26
C GLU A 18 6.63 13.42 4.01
N TRP A 19 7.28 13.61 2.86
CA TRP A 19 6.57 13.79 1.60
C TRP A 19 5.72 12.55 1.23
N LEU A 20 6.28 11.34 1.33
CA LEU A 20 5.55 10.09 1.06
C LEU A 20 4.34 9.90 1.98
N LYS A 21 4.41 10.33 3.24
CA LYS A 21 3.25 10.31 4.14
C LYS A 21 2.14 11.26 3.66
N CYS A 22 2.50 12.45 3.21
CA CYS A 22 1.55 13.41 2.62
C CYS A 22 0.91 12.86 1.34
N GLU A 23 1.68 12.20 0.48
CA GLU A 23 1.15 11.53 -0.72
C GLU A 23 0.18 10.41 -0.38
N LEU A 24 0.50 9.59 0.64
CA LEU A 24 -0.38 8.53 1.10
C LEU A 24 -1.73 9.09 1.60
N LEU A 25 -1.69 10.14 2.42
CA LEU A 25 -2.89 10.82 2.92
C LEU A 25 -3.71 11.44 1.77
N SER A 26 -3.03 12.08 0.81
CA SER A 26 -3.66 12.65 -0.38
C SER A 26 -4.33 11.59 -1.24
N GLY A 27 -3.70 10.42 -1.42
CA GLY A 27 -4.28 9.28 -2.11
C GLY A 27 -5.57 8.79 -1.45
N VAL A 28 -5.56 8.65 -0.12
CA VAL A 28 -6.77 8.29 0.65
C VAL A 28 -7.86 9.36 0.52
N ALA A 29 -7.51 10.65 0.56
CA ALA A 29 -8.47 11.73 0.37
C ALA A 29 -9.11 11.68 -1.04
N SER A 30 -8.29 11.50 -2.08
CA SER A 30 -8.74 11.34 -3.47
C SER A 30 -9.65 10.13 -3.64
N PHE A 31 -9.31 8.98 -3.03
CA PHE A 31 -10.16 7.79 -3.03
C PHE A 31 -11.55 8.09 -2.45
N ASN A 32 -11.62 8.75 -1.31
CA ASN A 32 -12.89 9.13 -0.69
C ASN A 32 -13.68 10.13 -1.55
N GLN A 33 -13.02 11.11 -2.17
CA GLN A 33 -13.68 12.05 -3.07
C GLN A 33 -14.26 11.37 -4.31
N LEU A 34 -13.55 10.40 -4.89
CA LEU A 34 -14.02 9.64 -6.04
C LEU A 34 -15.27 8.82 -5.69
N LEU A 35 -15.30 8.19 -4.52
CA LEU A 35 -16.48 7.47 -4.04
C LEU A 35 -17.65 8.42 -3.74
N TYR A 36 -17.38 9.57 -3.12
CA TYR A 36 -18.40 10.57 -2.79
C TYR A 36 -19.07 11.17 -4.03
N LYS A 37 -18.29 11.42 -5.10
CA LYS A 37 -18.81 12.01 -6.35
C LYS A 37 -19.74 11.07 -7.13
N GLY A 38 -19.93 9.81 -6.71
CA GLY A 38 -20.85 8.87 -7.35
C GLY A 38 -20.45 8.54 -8.79
N LYS A 39 -21.41 8.04 -9.60
CA LYS A 39 -21.31 7.39 -10.93
C LYS A 39 -20.35 7.99 -12.01
N GLN A 40 -19.61 9.06 -11.74
CA GLN A 40 -18.58 9.66 -12.61
C GLN A 40 -17.14 9.32 -12.21
N GLY A 41 -16.89 8.69 -11.05
CA GLY A 41 -15.60 8.05 -10.80
C GLY A 41 -15.48 6.81 -11.69
N SER A 42 -14.74 6.89 -12.79
CA SER A 42 -14.51 5.71 -13.63
C SER A 42 -13.82 4.62 -12.81
N HIS A 43 -14.15 3.35 -13.06
CA HIS A 43 -13.44 2.22 -12.45
C HIS A 43 -11.92 2.33 -12.65
N GLU A 44 -11.50 2.94 -13.75
CA GLU A 44 -10.11 3.29 -14.04
C GLU A 44 -9.52 4.27 -13.01
N ALA A 45 -10.19 5.38 -12.70
CA ALA A 45 -9.73 6.34 -11.70
C ALA A 45 -9.67 5.73 -10.29
N LEU A 46 -10.63 4.86 -9.95
CA LEU A 46 -10.58 4.12 -8.68
C LEU A 46 -9.41 3.12 -8.65
N THR A 47 -9.16 2.43 -9.76
CA THR A 47 -8.03 1.50 -9.87
C THR A 47 -6.69 2.23 -9.75
N ASP A 48 -6.57 3.39 -10.41
CA ASP A 48 -5.36 4.21 -10.39
C ASP A 48 -5.04 4.78 -9.00
N VAL A 49 -6.06 5.28 -8.27
CA VAL A 49 -5.84 5.77 -6.90
C VAL A 49 -5.46 4.65 -5.93
N ILE A 50 -6.07 3.46 -6.07
CA ILE A 50 -5.72 2.28 -5.26
C ILE A 50 -4.28 1.84 -5.57
N ALA A 51 -3.91 1.78 -6.84
CA ALA A 51 -2.55 1.44 -7.27
C ALA A 51 -1.52 2.44 -6.72
N SER A 52 -1.84 3.74 -6.76
CA SER A 52 -1.00 4.81 -6.20
C SER A 52 -0.78 4.66 -4.69
N ILE A 53 -1.83 4.36 -3.93
CA ILE A 53 -1.73 4.09 -2.48
C ILE A 53 -0.79 2.91 -2.20
N ILE A 54 -0.92 1.83 -2.96
CA ILE A 54 -0.07 0.64 -2.83
C ILE A 54 1.39 0.98 -3.16
N LEU A 55 1.63 1.70 -4.26
CA LEU A 55 2.96 2.14 -4.68
C LEU A 55 3.63 3.00 -3.60
N VAL A 56 2.94 4.02 -3.09
CA VAL A 56 3.47 4.90 -2.04
C VAL A 56 3.78 4.11 -0.77
N SER A 57 2.94 3.13 -0.41
CA SER A 57 3.18 2.25 0.74
C SER A 57 4.47 1.44 0.61
N TYR A 58 4.76 0.90 -0.58
CA TYR A 58 6.04 0.22 -0.82
C TYR A 58 7.23 1.16 -0.76
N LEU A 59 7.13 2.34 -1.37
CA LEU A 59 8.20 3.34 -1.33
C LEU A 59 8.51 3.78 0.11
N LEU A 60 7.47 3.98 0.92
CA LEU A 60 7.61 4.32 2.33
C LEU A 60 8.31 3.18 3.11
N ALA A 61 7.89 1.93 2.89
CA ALA A 61 8.54 0.77 3.49
C ALA A 61 10.05 0.73 3.18
N ARG A 62 10.44 0.93 1.91
CA ARG A 62 11.85 0.98 1.51
C ARG A 62 12.62 2.09 2.21
N ARG A 63 12.03 3.27 2.37
CA ARG A 63 12.67 4.41 3.05
C ARG A 63 12.84 4.20 4.56
N LEU A 64 12.04 3.31 5.14
CA LEU A 64 12.14 2.85 6.53
C LEU A 64 13.05 1.61 6.70
N GLY A 65 13.76 1.18 5.65
CA GLY A 65 14.64 0.02 5.71
C GLY A 65 13.92 -1.33 5.61
N ILE A 66 12.66 -1.35 5.19
CA ILE A 66 11.84 -2.56 5.00
C ILE A 66 11.87 -2.95 3.52
N THR A 67 12.22 -4.21 3.24
CA THR A 67 12.24 -4.70 1.86
C THR A 67 10.82 -4.93 1.34
N PHE A 68 10.63 -4.82 0.02
CA PHE A 68 9.35 -5.13 -0.62
C PHE A 68 8.91 -6.58 -0.35
N ALA A 69 9.86 -7.52 -0.38
CA ALA A 69 9.61 -8.93 -0.05
C ALA A 69 9.09 -9.13 1.37
N SER A 70 9.55 -8.34 2.34
CA SER A 70 9.06 -8.39 3.73
C SER A 70 7.61 -7.90 3.85
N VAL A 71 7.24 -6.85 3.11
CA VAL A 71 5.85 -6.35 3.04
C VAL A 71 4.95 -7.42 2.42
N ASP A 72 5.37 -7.94 1.26
CA ASP A 72 4.72 -9.05 0.55
C ASP A 72 4.45 -10.25 1.44
N LEU A 73 5.46 -10.72 2.18
CA LEU A 73 5.34 -11.85 3.09
C LEU A 73 4.34 -11.55 4.22
N LYS A 74 4.35 -10.33 4.76
CA LYS A 74 3.38 -9.93 5.79
C LYS A 74 1.96 -9.87 5.25
N ILE A 75 1.74 -9.40 4.02
CA ILE A 75 0.43 -9.42 3.35
C ILE A 75 -0.05 -10.88 3.20
N GLN A 76 0.81 -11.77 2.70
CA GLN A 76 0.50 -13.19 2.55
C GLN A 76 0.10 -13.85 3.87
N ASN A 77 0.85 -13.57 4.94
CA ASN A 77 0.54 -14.11 6.26
C ASN A 77 -0.79 -13.58 6.80
N LYS A 78 -1.12 -12.31 6.57
CA LYS A 78 -2.43 -11.73 6.93
C LYS A 78 -3.59 -12.38 6.18
N ILE A 79 -3.42 -12.63 4.87
CA ILE A 79 -4.42 -13.33 4.06
C ILE A 79 -4.67 -14.74 4.61
N LYS A 80 -3.60 -15.52 4.81
CA LYS A 80 -3.71 -16.89 5.36
C LYS A 80 -4.35 -16.92 6.73
N LEU A 81 -3.97 -15.99 7.61
CA LEU A 81 -4.55 -15.87 8.94
C LEU A 81 -6.04 -15.53 8.86
N GLY A 82 -6.42 -14.53 8.06
CA GLY A 82 -7.81 -14.14 7.89
C GLY A 82 -8.69 -15.24 7.29
N ILE A 83 -8.14 -16.10 6.43
CA ILE A 83 -8.84 -17.31 5.94
C ILE A 83 -9.01 -18.32 7.08
N THR A 84 -7.94 -18.60 7.83
CA THR A 84 -7.94 -19.61 8.91
C THR A 84 -8.86 -19.22 10.07
N GLU A 85 -8.88 -17.94 10.41
CA GLU A 85 -9.77 -17.38 11.44
C GLU A 85 -11.19 -17.14 10.93
N GLU A 86 -11.45 -17.45 9.66
CA GLU A 86 -12.71 -17.21 8.98
C GLU A 86 -13.21 -15.77 9.22
N HIS A 87 -12.35 -14.79 8.92
CA HIS A 87 -12.67 -13.37 9.04
C HIS A 87 -13.96 -13.05 8.25
N GLU A 88 -14.78 -12.09 8.70
CA GLU A 88 -16.09 -11.79 8.08
C GLU A 88 -16.02 -11.57 6.56
N ILE A 89 -14.93 -10.95 6.08
CA ILE A 89 -14.71 -10.73 4.65
C ILE A 89 -14.54 -12.05 3.87
N GLU A 90 -13.89 -13.05 4.47
CA GLU A 90 -13.77 -14.38 3.89
C GLU A 90 -15.10 -15.14 4.01
N LYS A 91 -15.70 -15.18 5.20
CA LYS A 91 -16.99 -15.89 5.43
C LYS A 91 -18.09 -15.44 4.48
N ARG A 92 -18.16 -14.14 4.21
CA ARG A 92 -19.27 -13.55 3.45
C ARG A 92 -18.99 -13.46 1.96
N TYR A 93 -17.75 -13.23 1.56
CA TYR A 93 -17.43 -12.87 0.18
C TYR A 93 -16.36 -13.77 -0.46
N GLY A 94 -15.54 -14.46 0.35
CA GLY A 94 -14.43 -15.28 -0.17
C GLY A 94 -13.25 -14.47 -0.71
N ASP A 95 -13.21 -13.16 -0.44
CA ASP A 95 -12.24 -12.23 -1.04
C ASP A 95 -10.79 -12.57 -0.69
N LEU A 96 -10.52 -13.12 0.51
CA LEU A 96 -9.15 -13.48 0.89
C LEU A 96 -8.68 -14.72 0.14
N SER A 97 -9.56 -15.70 -0.05
CA SER A 97 -9.30 -16.87 -0.89
C SER A 97 -9.04 -16.48 -2.34
N GLU A 98 -9.84 -15.55 -2.90
CA GLU A 98 -9.61 -15.03 -4.25
C GLU A 98 -8.27 -14.29 -4.36
N LEU A 99 -7.98 -13.39 -3.42
CA LEU A 99 -6.72 -12.65 -3.39
C LEU A 99 -5.51 -13.58 -3.23
N SER A 100 -5.62 -14.61 -2.39
CA SER A 100 -4.60 -15.65 -2.22
C SER A 100 -4.32 -16.35 -3.56
N ALA A 101 -5.36 -16.76 -4.28
CA ALA A 101 -5.23 -17.42 -5.58
C ALA A 101 -4.56 -16.50 -6.62
N TYR A 102 -4.98 -15.23 -6.70
CA TYR A 102 -4.37 -14.22 -7.57
C TYR A 102 -2.87 -14.05 -7.30
N MET A 103 -2.48 -13.86 -6.04
CA MET A 103 -1.07 -13.64 -5.67
C MET A 103 -0.18 -14.87 -5.91
N ASN A 104 -0.73 -16.08 -5.81
CA ASN A 104 0.00 -17.32 -6.12
C ASN A 104 0.18 -17.54 -7.63
N ARG A 105 -0.76 -17.08 -8.46
CA ARG A 105 -0.64 -17.18 -9.93
C ARG A 105 0.43 -16.25 -10.49
N ASN A 106 0.54 -15.04 -9.95
CA ASN A 106 1.48 -14.02 -10.44
C ASN A 106 2.92 -14.18 -9.92
N ARG A 107 3.20 -15.25 -9.15
CA ARG A 107 4.53 -15.57 -8.61
C ARG A 107 5.25 -16.70 -9.36
N LYS A 108 4.75 -17.11 -10.53
CA LYS A 108 5.39 -18.10 -11.40
C LYS A 108 6.30 -17.45 -12.44
#